data_AF-A0A3E2B472-F1
#
_entry.id   AF-A0A3E2B472-F1
#
_cell.length_a   1.000
_cell.length_b   1.000
_cell.length_c   1.000
_cell.angle_alpha   90.00
_cell.angle_beta   90.00
_cell.angle_gamma   90.00
#
_symmetry.space_group_name_H-M   'P 1'
#
loop_
_entity.id
_entity.type
_entity.pdbx_description
1 polymer ?
#
loop_
_entity_poly.entity_id
_entity_poly.type
_entity_poly.pdbx_seq_one_letter_code
_entity_poly.pdbx_strand_id
1 'polypeptide(L)'
;MKKRLASLVIGLSVALSLAIPVGAAEMKTPVTEFESVTKEETIIHDVEFLSDATITTEDLGNDTYAIQLRNQEEPYINSESGESSSTTATIVAFGEEEFQEIEQSVQAAVSSASKKKESGWIYMGNSAYAEITINYNYKSSSRGTLYKMTSATVKALVRDGTSLKNRSVEFVSMMADYNGGRHKVSVPSGSSTYTAQAPSSWPYVSSNGLLYGVYFHFTAVRPGGSSQAYTFYNDLFG
;
A
#
# COMPACT_ATOMS: atom_id res chain seq x y z
N MET A 1 -33.60 1.70 71.84
CA MET A 1 -34.29 0.40 71.62
C MET A 1 -35.57 0.62 70.85
N LYS A 2 -35.95 -0.37 70.02
CA LYS A 2 -37.23 -0.60 69.31
C LYS A 2 -37.29 -0.22 67.82
N LYS A 3 -36.96 -1.25 67.02
CA LYS A 3 -37.44 -1.56 65.67
C LYS A 3 -38.98 -1.58 65.60
N ARG A 4 -39.56 -1.26 64.43
CA ARG A 4 -40.72 -1.89 63.72
C ARG A 4 -40.66 -1.33 62.28
N LEU A 5 -40.49 -2.01 61.14
CA LEU A 5 -40.90 -3.30 60.57
C LEU A 5 -42.42 -3.48 60.37
N ALA A 6 -42.81 -3.42 59.08
CA ALA A 6 -43.64 -4.38 58.33
C ALA A 6 -45.02 -3.91 57.82
N SER A 7 -45.22 -4.10 56.51
CA SER A 7 -46.43 -4.50 55.77
C SER A 7 -46.23 -4.03 54.31
N LEU A 8 -45.90 -4.83 53.28
CA LEU A 8 -46.46 -6.08 52.72
C LEU A 8 -47.95 -6.01 52.36
N VAL A 9 -48.25 -5.63 51.12
CA VAL A 9 -49.46 -6.09 50.41
C VAL A 9 -49.06 -6.60 49.03
N ILE A 10 -49.40 -7.87 48.82
CA ILE A 10 -49.31 -8.65 47.59
C ILE A 10 -50.56 -8.36 46.77
N GLY A 11 -50.40 -8.03 45.49
CA GLY A 11 -51.49 -7.88 44.54
C GLY A 11 -51.13 -8.59 43.23
N LEU A 12 -51.37 -9.90 43.20
CA LEU A 12 -51.27 -10.75 42.02
C LEU A 12 -52.49 -10.47 41.11
N SER A 13 -52.29 -10.13 39.84
CA SER A 13 -53.34 -10.19 38.82
C SER A 13 -52.72 -10.48 37.46
N VAL A 14 -53.32 -11.46 36.80
CA VAL A 14 -52.81 -12.25 35.68
C VAL A 14 -53.02 -11.57 34.33
N ALA A 15 -52.05 -11.83 33.46
CA ALA A 15 -51.95 -11.65 32.01
C ALA A 15 -53.23 -11.45 31.18
N LEU A 16 -53.11 -10.58 30.16
CA LEU A 16 -53.42 -10.98 28.78
C LEU A 16 -52.53 -10.21 27.77
N SER A 17 -51.96 -10.99 26.87
CA SER A 17 -51.04 -10.70 25.76
C SER A 17 -51.51 -9.64 24.75
N LEU A 18 -50.56 -8.90 24.15
CA LEU A 18 -50.43 -8.77 22.69
C LEU A 18 -49.18 -7.95 22.25
N ALA A 19 -48.48 -8.52 21.26
CA ALA A 19 -47.55 -7.91 20.29
C ALA A 19 -46.11 -7.54 20.73
N ILE A 20 -45.17 -8.37 20.27
CA ILE A 20 -43.74 -8.05 20.09
C ILE A 20 -43.61 -7.26 18.76
N PRO A 21 -42.71 -6.27 18.66
CA PRO A 21 -41.52 -6.54 17.86
C PRO A 21 -40.24 -6.32 18.66
N VAL A 22 -39.33 -7.24 18.38
CA VAL A 22 -37.98 -7.42 18.89
C VAL A 22 -37.26 -6.07 18.95
N GLY A 23 -37.01 -5.60 20.16
CA GLY A 23 -36.03 -4.56 20.39
C GLY A 23 -34.68 -5.12 19.94
N ALA A 24 -34.14 -4.53 18.88
CA ALA A 24 -32.83 -4.85 18.33
C ALA A 24 -31.81 -4.78 19.47
N ALA A 25 -31.34 -5.95 19.90
CA ALA A 25 -30.04 -6.03 20.53
C ALA A 25 -29.06 -5.49 19.49
N GLU A 26 -28.37 -4.40 19.83
CA GLU A 26 -27.18 -3.97 19.11
C GLU A 26 -26.17 -5.11 19.19
N MET A 27 -26.23 -6.04 18.23
CA MET A 27 -25.09 -6.85 17.89
C MET A 27 -24.03 -5.87 17.41
N LYS A 28 -23.05 -5.59 18.28
CA LYS A 28 -21.72 -5.21 17.81
C LYS A 28 -21.21 -6.39 16.99
N THR A 29 -21.53 -6.40 15.71
CA THR A 29 -20.79 -7.18 14.73
C THR A 29 -19.33 -6.75 14.89
N PRO A 30 -18.40 -7.68 15.15
CA PRO A 30 -17.01 -7.37 14.93
C PRO A 30 -16.91 -6.99 13.46
N VAL A 31 -16.40 -5.80 13.19
CA VAL A 31 -15.92 -5.48 11.85
C VAL A 31 -14.71 -6.39 11.66
N THR A 32 -14.93 -7.58 11.10
CA THR A 32 -13.88 -8.38 10.49
C THR A 32 -13.47 -7.65 9.21
N GLU A 33 -12.73 -6.56 9.38
CA GLU A 33 -11.86 -6.04 8.33
C GLU A 33 -10.79 -7.12 8.11
N PHE A 34 -10.56 -7.48 6.84
CA PHE A 34 -9.61 -8.48 6.35
C PHE A 34 -10.16 -9.91 6.24
N GLU A 35 -10.51 -10.29 5.01
CA GLU A 35 -10.25 -11.65 4.57
C GLU A 35 -8.73 -11.85 4.59
N SER A 36 -8.28 -12.89 5.29
CA SER A 36 -6.88 -13.32 5.23
C SER A 36 -6.58 -13.72 3.78
N VAL A 37 -5.84 -12.87 3.09
CA VAL A 37 -5.23 -13.17 1.80
C VAL A 37 -4.45 -14.49 1.93
N THR A 38 -4.71 -15.46 1.05
CA THR A 38 -3.96 -16.73 1.04
C THR A 38 -2.49 -16.47 0.72
N LYS A 39 -1.61 -17.44 1.00
CA LYS A 39 -0.16 -17.34 0.72
C LYS A 39 0.15 -16.96 -0.74
N GLU A 40 -0.82 -17.04 -1.66
CA GLU A 40 -0.64 -16.82 -3.09
C GLU A 40 -0.81 -15.36 -3.59
N GLU A 41 -1.32 -14.39 -2.82
CA GLU A 41 -1.50 -13.00 -3.34
C GLU A 41 -0.41 -11.99 -2.88
N THR A 42 0.49 -12.38 -1.97
CA THR A 42 1.67 -11.58 -1.53
C THR A 42 2.89 -11.75 -2.41
N ILE A 43 2.66 -12.13 -3.66
CA ILE A 43 3.71 -12.54 -4.58
C ILE A 43 3.99 -11.39 -5.55
N ILE A 44 5.27 -11.04 -5.67
CA ILE A 44 5.76 -10.34 -6.86
C ILE A 44 5.79 -11.38 -7.98
N HIS A 45 4.67 -11.50 -8.71
CA HIS A 45 4.49 -12.51 -9.76
C HIS A 45 5.23 -12.20 -11.05
N ASP A 46 5.88 -11.05 -11.12
CA ASP A 46 6.43 -10.55 -12.37
C ASP A 46 7.92 -10.88 -12.46
N VAL A 47 8.19 -11.99 -13.16
CA VAL A 47 9.54 -12.45 -13.46
C VAL A 47 10.32 -11.41 -14.29
N GLU A 48 9.63 -10.62 -15.13
CA GLU A 48 10.25 -9.56 -15.93
C GLU A 48 10.61 -8.37 -15.05
N PHE A 49 9.74 -8.01 -14.09
CA PHE A 49 10.09 -7.03 -13.06
C PHE A 49 11.30 -7.48 -12.25
N LEU A 50 11.31 -8.73 -11.76
CA LEU A 50 12.41 -9.21 -10.92
C LEU A 50 13.73 -9.40 -11.65
N SER A 51 13.74 -9.65 -12.96
CA SER A 51 14.98 -9.92 -13.70
C SER A 51 15.89 -8.69 -13.83
N ASP A 52 15.31 -7.50 -13.87
CA ASP A 52 16.02 -6.23 -14.10
C ASP A 52 15.95 -5.29 -12.88
N ALA A 53 15.41 -5.77 -11.75
CA ALA A 53 15.28 -4.98 -10.55
C ALA A 53 16.64 -4.73 -9.87
N THR A 54 16.93 -3.46 -9.59
CA THR A 54 17.91 -3.06 -8.59
C THR A 54 17.31 -3.27 -7.20
N ILE A 55 18.06 -3.93 -6.33
CA ILE A 55 17.68 -4.17 -4.94
C ILE A 55 18.45 -3.20 -4.04
N THR A 56 17.73 -2.47 -3.20
CA THR A 56 18.31 -1.61 -2.16
C THR A 56 17.69 -1.96 -0.81
N THR A 57 18.49 -1.84 0.25
CA THR A 57 18.04 -2.09 1.62
C THR A 57 18.31 -0.89 2.50
N GLU A 58 17.42 -0.64 3.46
CA GLU A 58 17.47 0.52 4.36
C GLU A 58 17.06 0.14 5.78
N ASP A 59 17.79 0.63 6.78
CA ASP A 59 17.37 0.59 8.19
C ASP A 59 16.43 1.76 8.47
N LEU A 60 15.17 1.44 8.81
CA LEU A 60 14.13 2.42 9.12
C LEU A 60 14.06 2.76 10.62
N GLY A 61 14.93 2.17 11.43
CA GLY A 61 14.97 2.29 12.89
C GLY A 61 13.88 1.45 13.58
N ASN A 62 14.02 1.29 14.91
CA ASN A 62 13.12 0.47 15.74
C ASN A 62 13.01 -0.99 15.25
N ASP A 63 14.14 -1.60 14.88
CA ASP A 63 14.20 -3.00 14.41
C ASP A 63 13.27 -3.22 13.20
N THR A 64 13.26 -2.26 12.28
CA THR A 64 12.46 -2.27 11.06
C THR A 64 13.34 -1.95 9.87
N TYR A 65 13.18 -2.71 8.80
CA TYR A 65 14.03 -2.63 7.62
C TYR A 65 13.17 -2.57 6.35
N ALA A 66 13.64 -1.86 5.33
CA ALA A 66 13.04 -1.86 4.00
C ALA A 66 13.93 -2.60 3.00
N ILE A 67 13.29 -3.35 2.11
CA ILE A 67 13.89 -3.89 0.89
C ILE A 67 13.11 -3.29 -0.28
N GLN A 68 13.75 -2.42 -1.04
CA GLN A 68 13.17 -1.80 -2.22
C GLN A 68 13.70 -2.47 -3.48
N LEU A 69 12.76 -2.80 -4.37
CA LEU A 69 12.97 -3.39 -5.68
C LEU A 69 12.51 -2.39 -6.73
N ARG A 70 13.39 -2.05 -7.67
CA ARG A 70 13.10 -1.05 -8.68
C ARG A 70 13.76 -1.37 -10.00
N ASN A 71 13.00 -1.34 -11.08
CA ASN A 71 13.57 -1.39 -12.42
C ASN A 71 14.22 -0.05 -12.77
N GLN A 72 15.44 -0.10 -13.30
CA GLN A 72 15.98 1.06 -14.00
C GLN A 72 15.28 1.15 -15.36
N GLU A 73 14.18 1.89 -15.42
CA GLU A 73 13.63 2.31 -16.70
C GLU A 73 14.22 3.66 -17.09
N GLU A 74 15.28 3.64 -17.90
CA GLU A 74 15.25 4.59 -19.01
C GLU A 74 14.33 3.97 -20.06
N PRO A 75 13.13 4.53 -20.32
CA PRO A 75 12.29 3.99 -21.36
C PRO A 75 13.07 4.04 -22.67
N TYR A 76 13.23 2.88 -23.32
CA TYR A 76 13.75 2.82 -24.69
C TYR A 76 12.70 3.43 -25.62
N ILE A 77 12.76 4.75 -25.78
CA ILE A 77 11.81 5.53 -26.57
C ILE A 77 12.23 5.42 -28.04
N ASN A 78 11.59 4.52 -28.77
CA ASN A 78 11.76 4.36 -30.22
C ASN A 78 10.69 5.07 -31.05
N SER A 79 9.76 5.78 -30.39
CA SER A 79 8.58 6.37 -30.99
C SER A 79 8.46 7.87 -30.64
N GLU A 80 7.79 8.64 -31.51
CA GLU A 80 7.57 10.08 -31.27
C GLU A 80 6.62 10.36 -30.09
N SER A 81 5.83 9.38 -29.67
CA SER A 81 4.98 9.44 -28.49
C SER A 81 4.43 8.07 -28.12
N GLY A 82 4.13 7.86 -26.84
CA GLY A 82 3.52 6.63 -26.37
C GLY A 82 3.09 6.69 -24.90
N GLU A 83 2.72 5.53 -24.39
CA GLU A 83 2.37 5.28 -22.99
C GLU A 83 3.40 4.32 -22.40
N SER A 84 3.70 4.48 -21.12
CA SER A 84 4.64 3.63 -20.39
C SER A 84 4.31 3.67 -18.88
N SER A 85 5.01 2.87 -18.10
CA SER A 85 4.79 2.74 -16.66
C SER A 85 6.08 2.45 -15.91
N SER A 86 6.31 3.14 -14.80
CA SER A 86 7.42 2.85 -13.89
C SER A 86 6.91 2.20 -12.61
N THR A 87 7.49 1.07 -12.21
CA THR A 87 7.08 0.32 -11.02
C THR A 87 8.20 0.24 -10.00
N THR A 88 7.87 0.48 -8.73
CA THR A 88 8.73 0.22 -7.58
C THR A 88 7.95 -0.60 -6.57
N ALA A 89 8.59 -1.62 -6.00
CA ALA A 89 8.06 -2.41 -4.89
C ALA A 89 8.93 -2.23 -3.65
N THR A 90 8.33 -2.29 -2.47
CA THR A 90 9.01 -2.15 -1.19
C THR A 90 8.42 -3.10 -0.17
N ILE A 91 9.29 -3.81 0.52
CA ILE A 91 8.96 -4.75 1.58
C ILE A 91 9.48 -4.16 2.89
N VAL A 92 8.62 -4.06 3.90
CA VAL A 92 8.96 -3.57 5.25
C VAL A 92 8.97 -4.73 6.22
N ALA A 93 10.15 -5.19 6.59
CA ALA A 93 10.37 -6.24 7.58
C ALA A 93 10.37 -5.64 8.99
N PHE A 94 9.71 -6.32 9.94
CA PHE A 94 9.57 -5.90 11.34
C PHE A 94 10.41 -6.79 12.27
N GLY A 95 11.71 -6.78 12.04
CA GLY A 95 12.70 -7.51 12.82
C GLY A 95 13.89 -7.93 11.97
N GLU A 96 15.08 -7.99 12.56
CA GLU A 96 16.31 -8.38 11.86
C GLU A 96 16.25 -9.82 11.29
N GLU A 97 15.75 -10.79 12.06
CA GLU A 97 15.63 -12.18 11.62
C GLU A 97 14.69 -12.31 10.42
N GLU A 98 13.52 -11.66 10.49
CA GLU A 98 12.56 -11.61 9.39
C GLU A 98 13.15 -10.90 8.15
N PHE A 99 13.89 -9.81 8.35
CA PHE A 99 14.58 -9.10 7.28
C PHE A 99 15.57 -10.01 6.54
N GLN A 100 16.41 -10.75 7.27
CA GLN A 100 17.39 -11.67 6.67
C GLN A 100 16.73 -12.78 5.86
N GLU A 101 15.62 -13.35 6.35
CA GLU A 101 14.86 -14.36 5.62
C GLU A 101 14.25 -13.80 4.31
N ILE A 102 13.65 -12.61 4.38
CA ILE A 102 13.06 -11.96 3.21
C ILE A 102 14.15 -11.60 2.21
N GLU A 103 15.26 -11.02 2.65
CA GLU A 103 16.38 -10.64 1.78
C GLU A 103 16.93 -11.85 1.02
N GLN A 104 17.16 -12.97 1.71
CA GLN A 104 17.57 -14.22 1.08
C GLN A 104 16.54 -14.71 0.06
N SER A 105 15.25 -14.62 0.37
CA SER A 105 14.18 -15.01 -0.54
C SER A 105 14.14 -14.11 -1.79
N VAL A 106 14.32 -12.80 -1.63
CA VAL A 106 14.38 -11.84 -2.74
C VAL A 106 15.56 -12.15 -3.66
N GLN A 107 16.76 -12.35 -3.09
CA GLN A 107 17.96 -12.67 -3.87
C GLN A 107 17.81 -14.00 -4.64
N ALA A 108 17.19 -15.01 -4.02
CA ALA A 108 16.89 -16.28 -4.67
C ALA A 108 15.89 -16.13 -5.83
N ALA A 109 14.85 -15.31 -5.65
CA ALA A 109 13.85 -15.04 -6.68
C ALA A 109 14.47 -14.31 -7.89
N VAL A 110 15.25 -13.25 -7.67
CA VAL A 110 15.95 -12.51 -8.74
C VAL A 110 16.94 -13.40 -9.49
N SER A 111 17.70 -14.23 -8.76
CA SER A 111 18.63 -15.21 -9.36
C SER A 111 17.94 -16.31 -10.19
N SER A 112 16.66 -16.57 -9.92
CA SER A 112 15.85 -17.56 -10.64
C SER A 112 15.13 -16.94 -11.83
N ALA A 113 14.65 -15.70 -11.67
CA ALA A 113 14.03 -14.91 -12.73
C ALA A 113 14.97 -14.70 -13.92
N SER A 114 16.23 -14.34 -13.64
CA SER A 114 17.30 -14.25 -14.66
C SER A 114 17.56 -15.57 -15.42
N LYS A 115 17.12 -16.71 -14.88
CA LYS A 115 17.26 -18.04 -15.50
C LYS A 115 15.98 -18.54 -16.18
N LYS A 116 14.93 -17.71 -16.30
CA LYS A 116 13.61 -18.06 -16.88
C LYS A 116 13.00 -19.35 -16.32
N LYS A 117 13.25 -19.66 -15.05
CA LYS A 117 12.60 -20.79 -14.35
C LYS A 117 11.31 -20.30 -13.68
N GLU A 118 10.36 -21.23 -13.48
CA GLU A 118 9.03 -20.98 -12.91
C GLU A 118 9.05 -20.07 -11.65
N SER A 119 8.00 -19.24 -11.56
CA SER A 119 7.62 -18.27 -10.51
C SER A 119 8.68 -17.84 -9.50
N GLY A 120 9.01 -16.54 -9.51
CA GLY A 120 9.87 -15.87 -8.51
C GLY A 120 9.16 -15.67 -7.17
N TRP A 121 8.88 -16.77 -6.45
CA TRP A 121 8.26 -16.69 -5.12
C TRP A 121 9.15 -15.92 -4.14
N ILE A 122 8.62 -14.83 -3.58
CA ILE A 122 9.26 -14.11 -2.48
C ILE A 122 8.45 -14.40 -1.21
N TYR A 123 9.09 -15.04 -0.24
CA TYR A 123 8.56 -15.14 1.11
C TYR A 123 8.63 -13.77 1.78
N MET A 124 7.49 -13.31 2.30
CA MET A 124 7.34 -11.99 2.91
C MET A 124 7.14 -12.04 4.44
N GLY A 125 7.13 -13.21 5.09
CA GLY A 125 6.91 -13.28 6.54
C GLY A 125 5.70 -12.49 7.04
N ASN A 126 5.85 -11.75 8.15
CA ASN A 126 4.87 -10.82 8.69
C ASN A 126 5.05 -9.38 8.15
N SER A 127 5.81 -9.17 7.08
CA SER A 127 6.14 -7.85 6.55
C SER A 127 4.94 -7.11 5.96
N ALA A 128 5.13 -5.82 5.68
CA ALA A 128 4.23 -5.06 4.82
C ALA A 128 4.81 -4.96 3.40
N TYR A 129 3.98 -5.21 2.40
CA TYR A 129 4.27 -4.97 0.99
C TYR A 129 3.64 -3.65 0.56
N ALA A 130 4.38 -2.88 -0.23
CA ALA A 130 3.87 -1.73 -0.96
C ALA A 130 4.45 -1.72 -2.38
N GLU A 131 3.61 -1.45 -3.37
CA GLU A 131 3.99 -1.31 -4.76
C GLU A 131 3.37 -0.04 -5.31
N ILE A 132 4.14 0.69 -6.12
CA ILE A 132 3.73 1.93 -6.78
C ILE A 132 4.05 1.78 -8.26
N THR A 133 3.02 1.72 -9.09
CA THR A 133 3.12 1.80 -10.55
C THR A 133 2.64 3.16 -11.01
N ILE A 134 3.53 3.97 -11.56
CA ILE A 134 3.22 5.26 -12.17
C ILE A 134 2.94 5.03 -13.64
N ASN A 135 1.75 5.35 -14.13
CA ASN A 135 1.44 5.35 -15.55
C ASN A 135 1.63 6.75 -16.12
N TYR A 136 2.24 6.85 -17.30
CA TYR A 136 2.57 8.13 -17.90
C TYR A 136 2.58 8.07 -19.42
N ASN A 137 2.36 9.23 -20.02
CA ASN A 137 2.51 9.42 -21.46
C ASN A 137 3.83 10.14 -21.70
N TYR A 138 4.48 9.83 -22.81
CA TYR A 138 5.67 10.52 -23.28
C TYR A 138 5.51 10.99 -24.72
N LYS A 139 6.25 12.03 -25.10
CA LYS A 139 6.37 12.50 -26.48
C LYS A 139 7.69 13.20 -26.75
N SER A 140 8.18 13.10 -27.96
CA SER A 140 9.35 13.81 -28.46
C SER A 140 9.05 15.30 -28.65
N SER A 141 10.05 16.13 -28.40
CA SER A 141 10.05 17.56 -28.69
C SER A 141 11.43 18.00 -29.19
N SER A 142 11.53 19.22 -29.71
CA SER A 142 12.83 19.79 -30.11
C SER A 142 13.84 19.93 -28.97
N ARG A 143 13.38 19.81 -27.71
CA ARG A 143 14.19 19.93 -26.49
C ARG A 143 14.44 18.58 -25.80
N GLY A 144 14.07 17.46 -26.43
CA GLY A 144 14.10 16.12 -25.85
C GLY A 144 12.71 15.57 -25.56
N THR A 145 12.65 14.44 -24.84
CA THR A 145 11.39 13.80 -24.45
C THR A 145 10.70 14.58 -23.34
N LEU A 146 9.38 14.71 -23.45
CA LEU A 146 8.51 15.24 -22.41
C LEU A 146 7.59 14.15 -21.88
N TYR A 147 7.26 14.23 -20.60
CA TYR A 147 6.56 13.20 -19.83
C TYR A 147 5.34 13.80 -19.12
N LYS A 148 4.26 13.04 -19.02
CA LYS A 148 3.05 13.43 -18.28
C LYS A 148 2.52 12.24 -17.50
N MET A 149 2.59 12.30 -16.17
CA MET A 149 1.90 11.31 -15.33
C MET A 149 0.39 11.36 -15.59
N THR A 150 -0.23 10.19 -15.73
CA THR A 150 -1.67 10.06 -15.95
C THR A 150 -2.36 9.48 -14.72
N SER A 151 -1.76 8.46 -14.11
CA SER A 151 -2.30 7.82 -12.92
C SER A 151 -1.20 7.12 -12.13
N ALA A 152 -1.53 6.69 -10.92
CA ALA A 152 -0.70 5.82 -10.12
C ALA A 152 -1.55 4.70 -9.53
N THR A 153 -1.13 3.46 -9.75
CA THR A 153 -1.70 2.30 -9.07
C THR A 153 -0.81 1.98 -7.88
N VAL A 154 -1.40 1.92 -6.69
CA VAL A 154 -0.73 1.45 -5.49
C VAL A 154 -1.34 0.12 -5.04
N LYS A 155 -0.49 -0.82 -4.68
CA LYS A 155 -0.88 -2.09 -4.06
C LYS A 155 -0.20 -2.20 -2.71
N ALA A 156 -0.95 -2.61 -1.69
CA ALA A 156 -0.44 -2.74 -0.34
C ALA A 156 -1.02 -3.98 0.35
N LEU A 157 -0.14 -4.82 0.89
CA LEU A 157 -0.49 -6.09 1.51
C LEU A 157 0.22 -6.24 2.86
N VAL A 158 -0.40 -6.97 3.79
CA VAL A 158 0.11 -7.22 5.14
C VAL A 158 -0.30 -8.61 5.60
N ARG A 159 0.43 -9.18 6.57
CA ARG A 159 0.16 -10.51 7.14
C ARG A 159 0.04 -10.52 8.67
N ASP A 160 -0.47 -11.65 9.17
CA ASP A 160 -0.41 -12.07 10.57
C ASP A 160 -0.93 -11.05 11.59
N GLY A 161 -2.12 -10.52 11.32
CA GLY A 161 -2.80 -9.55 12.20
C GLY A 161 -2.26 -8.12 12.11
N THR A 162 -1.34 -7.85 11.19
CA THR A 162 -0.96 -6.48 10.83
C THR A 162 -2.06 -5.85 9.98
N SER A 163 -2.37 -4.58 10.23
CA SER A 163 -3.33 -3.80 9.43
C SER A 163 -2.69 -2.53 8.89
N LEU A 164 -3.20 -2.05 7.75
CA LEU A 164 -2.80 -0.77 7.16
C LEU A 164 -3.90 0.27 7.35
N LYS A 165 -3.51 1.47 7.81
CA LYS A 165 -4.41 2.62 8.01
C LYS A 165 -3.79 3.89 7.43
N ASN A 166 -4.57 4.97 7.39
CA ASN A 166 -4.14 6.31 6.96
C ASN A 166 -3.41 6.31 5.61
N ARG A 167 -3.98 5.59 4.65
CA ARG A 167 -3.36 5.37 3.34
C ARG A 167 -3.66 6.52 2.39
N SER A 168 -2.64 6.95 1.65
CA SER A 168 -2.81 8.00 0.65
C SER A 168 -1.72 7.94 -0.42
N VAL A 169 -2.10 8.32 -1.64
CA VAL A 169 -1.19 8.55 -2.76
C VAL A 169 -0.98 10.05 -2.87
N GLU A 170 0.27 10.51 -3.01
CA GLU A 170 0.59 11.91 -3.25
C GLU A 170 1.43 12.05 -4.51
N PHE A 171 0.85 12.63 -5.56
CA PHE A 171 1.57 13.00 -6.77
C PHE A 171 2.40 14.25 -6.50
N VAL A 172 3.61 14.30 -7.06
CA VAL A 172 4.49 15.47 -6.95
C VAL A 172 5.05 15.86 -8.31
N SER A 173 5.01 17.17 -8.59
CA SER A 173 5.62 17.77 -9.77
C SER A 173 6.34 19.06 -9.42
N MET A 174 7.67 18.97 -9.33
CA MET A 174 8.57 20.09 -9.05
C MET A 174 9.66 20.12 -10.13
N MET A 175 9.27 20.50 -11.34
CA MET A 175 10.12 20.53 -12.53
C MET A 175 10.63 21.92 -12.83
N ALA A 176 11.74 22.00 -13.57
CA ALA A 176 12.36 23.27 -13.92
C ALA A 176 11.45 24.15 -14.80
N ASP A 177 10.67 23.53 -15.67
CA ASP A 177 9.73 24.17 -16.59
C ASP A 177 8.30 24.27 -16.02
N TYR A 178 7.97 23.49 -15.00
CA TYR A 178 6.66 23.51 -14.36
C TYR A 178 6.71 23.02 -12.90
N ASN A 179 6.14 23.79 -11.98
CA ASN A 179 5.96 23.38 -10.59
C ASN A 179 4.46 23.23 -10.28
N GLY A 180 3.97 22.00 -10.36
CA GLY A 180 2.60 21.62 -10.04
C GLY A 180 2.36 21.38 -8.54
N GLY A 181 3.42 21.39 -7.73
CA GLY A 181 3.36 21.14 -6.29
C GLY A 181 3.04 19.69 -5.95
N ARG A 182 2.23 19.49 -4.92
CA ARG A 182 1.83 18.17 -4.39
C ARG A 182 0.32 18.01 -4.48
N HIS A 183 -0.16 16.84 -4.87
CA HIS A 183 -1.57 16.50 -4.92
C HIS A 183 -1.85 15.16 -4.24
N LYS A 184 -2.52 15.22 -3.09
CA LYS A 184 -2.77 14.06 -2.23
C LYS A 184 -4.19 13.52 -2.38
N VAL A 185 -4.30 12.20 -2.53
CA VAL A 185 -5.54 11.44 -2.67
C VAL A 185 -5.59 10.37 -1.59
N SER A 186 -6.66 10.34 -0.80
CA SER A 186 -6.86 9.30 0.20
C SER A 186 -7.21 7.96 -0.45
N VAL A 187 -6.58 6.88 0.01
CA VAL A 187 -6.91 5.52 -0.43
C VAL A 187 -8.04 4.99 0.45
N PRO A 188 -9.16 4.50 -0.12
CA PRO A 188 -10.26 3.92 0.65
C PRO A 188 -9.80 2.78 1.57
N SER A 189 -10.47 2.57 2.70
CA SER A 189 -10.25 1.39 3.53
C SER A 189 -10.66 0.10 2.79
N GLY A 190 -10.05 -1.03 3.15
CA GLY A 190 -10.39 -2.36 2.61
C GLY A 190 -9.88 -2.69 1.21
N SER A 191 -9.41 -1.71 0.43
CA SER A 191 -8.82 -1.96 -0.90
C SER A 191 -7.34 -2.37 -0.78
N SER A 192 -6.93 -3.52 -1.31
CA SER A 192 -5.51 -3.90 -1.40
C SER A 192 -4.80 -3.18 -2.56
N THR A 193 -5.53 -2.90 -3.64
CA THR A 193 -5.04 -2.16 -4.82
C THR A 193 -5.95 -0.98 -5.13
N TYR A 194 -5.38 0.20 -5.36
CA TYR A 194 -6.10 1.42 -5.68
C TYR A 194 -5.38 2.24 -6.75
N THR A 195 -6.14 2.75 -7.73
CA THR A 195 -5.61 3.65 -8.77
C THR A 195 -6.09 5.07 -8.54
N ALA A 196 -5.15 5.98 -8.31
CA ALA A 196 -5.39 7.42 -8.23
C ALA A 196 -5.08 8.08 -9.58
N GLN A 197 -5.83 9.12 -9.93
CA GLN A 197 -5.58 9.89 -11.15
C GLN A 197 -4.66 11.07 -10.85
N ALA A 198 -3.67 11.31 -11.71
CA ALA A 198 -2.86 12.51 -11.64
C ALA A 198 -3.70 13.74 -12.02
N PRO A 199 -3.38 14.96 -11.52
CA PRO A 199 -4.10 16.17 -11.92
C PRO A 199 -4.08 16.37 -13.44
N SER A 200 -5.25 16.39 -14.07
CA SER A 200 -5.36 16.50 -15.53
C SER A 200 -4.77 17.80 -16.09
N SER A 201 -4.73 18.85 -15.26
CA SER A 201 -4.15 20.16 -15.56
C SER A 201 -2.62 20.17 -15.64
N TRP A 202 -1.93 19.16 -15.10
CA TRP A 202 -0.47 19.09 -15.18
C TRP A 202 -0.03 18.89 -16.64
N PRO A 203 0.92 19.70 -17.15
CA PRO A 203 1.37 19.62 -18.52
C PRO A 203 2.36 18.46 -18.71
N TYR A 204 2.81 18.29 -19.96
CA TYR A 204 4.02 17.54 -20.24
C TYR A 204 5.24 18.33 -19.75
N VAL A 205 6.18 17.65 -19.09
CA VAL A 205 7.41 18.23 -18.51
C VAL A 205 8.64 17.50 -19.01
N SER A 206 9.78 18.20 -19.12
CA SER A 206 11.06 17.51 -19.36
C SER A 206 11.53 16.76 -18.11
N SER A 207 12.53 15.88 -18.23
CA SER A 207 13.17 15.22 -17.06
C SER A 207 14.01 16.17 -16.20
N ASN A 208 14.17 17.43 -16.58
CA ASN A 208 14.90 18.42 -15.80
C ASN A 208 14.04 18.91 -14.62
N GLY A 209 14.43 18.57 -13.40
CA GLY A 209 13.69 18.96 -12.22
C GLY A 209 14.28 18.37 -10.94
N LEU A 210 13.60 18.62 -9.83
CA LEU A 210 14.00 18.07 -8.54
C LEU A 210 13.19 16.83 -8.16
N LEU A 211 11.91 16.76 -8.57
CA LEU A 211 11.02 15.71 -8.10
C LEU A 211 9.83 15.54 -9.04
N TYR A 212 9.70 14.34 -9.64
CA TYR A 212 8.55 13.98 -10.45
C TYR A 212 8.15 12.54 -10.21
N GLY A 213 7.07 12.33 -9.47
CA GLY A 213 6.67 10.97 -9.15
C GLY A 213 5.57 10.92 -8.12
N VAL A 214 5.56 9.82 -7.37
CA VAL A 214 4.46 9.48 -6.48
C VAL A 214 4.98 8.99 -5.14
N TYR A 215 4.48 9.61 -4.07
CA TYR A 215 4.57 9.05 -2.73
C TYR A 215 3.37 8.15 -2.45
N PHE A 216 3.63 7.03 -1.77
CA PHE A 216 2.61 6.26 -1.10
C PHE A 216 2.86 6.30 0.41
N HIS A 217 1.87 6.77 1.15
CA HIS A 217 1.90 6.86 2.59
C HIS A 217 0.95 5.82 3.20
N PHE A 218 1.38 5.19 4.27
CA PHE A 218 0.51 4.34 5.09
C PHE A 218 1.02 4.25 6.52
N THR A 219 0.16 3.81 7.44
CA THR A 219 0.55 3.41 8.80
C THR A 219 0.33 1.92 8.94
N ALA A 220 1.38 1.15 9.28
CA ALA A 220 1.24 -0.24 9.67
C ALA A 220 0.96 -0.33 11.16
N VAL A 221 -0.02 -1.15 11.55
CA VAL A 221 -0.38 -1.43 12.94
C VAL A 221 -0.21 -2.92 13.18
N ARG A 222 0.68 -3.30 14.11
CA ARG A 222 1.03 -4.68 14.42
C ARG A 222 0.02 -5.30 15.41
N PRO A 223 -0.01 -6.65 15.56
CA PRO A 223 -0.92 -7.34 16.49
C PRO A 223 -0.81 -6.88 17.95
N GLY A 224 0.38 -6.46 18.38
CA GLY A 224 0.62 -5.91 19.72
C GLY A 224 0.15 -4.45 19.91
N GLY A 225 -0.43 -3.83 18.88
CA GLY A 225 -0.92 -2.46 18.90
C GLY A 225 0.12 -1.38 18.59
N SER A 226 1.40 -1.75 18.41
CA SER A 226 2.42 -0.81 17.91
C SER A 226 2.07 -0.35 16.50
N SER A 227 2.34 0.91 16.20
CA SER A 227 2.06 1.48 14.89
C SER A 227 3.17 2.40 14.43
N GLN A 228 3.47 2.36 13.13
CA GLN A 228 4.51 3.18 12.51
C GLN A 228 4.05 3.64 11.13
N ALA A 229 4.35 4.90 10.81
CA ALA A 229 4.05 5.50 9.51
C ALA A 229 5.22 5.32 8.55
N TYR A 230 4.89 4.98 7.31
CA TYR A 230 5.82 4.76 6.21
C TYR A 230 5.46 5.67 5.05
N THR A 231 6.49 6.10 4.32
CA THR A 231 6.37 6.90 3.11
C THR A 231 7.38 6.36 2.12
N PHE A 232 6.89 5.84 1.00
CA PHE A 232 7.74 5.37 -0.10
C PHE A 232 7.54 6.24 -1.31
N TYR A 233 8.64 6.51 -2.01
CA TYR A 233 8.65 7.34 -3.20
C TYR A 233 9.04 6.51 -4.41
N ASN A 234 8.26 6.62 -5.48
CA ASN A 234 8.67 6.16 -6.81
C ASN A 234 8.94 7.43 -7.65
N ASP A 235 10.19 7.64 -8.03
CA ASP A 235 10.58 8.67 -8.99
C ASP A 235 10.36 8.15 -10.41
N LEU A 236 9.84 9.00 -11.30
CA LEU A 236 9.67 8.64 -12.69
C LEU A 236 11.02 8.45 -13.41
N PHE A 237 12.09 9.14 -12.98
CA PHE A 237 13.33 9.25 -13.78
C PHE A 237 14.53 8.45 -13.27
N GLY A 238 14.42 7.74 -12.14
CA GLY A 238 15.55 7.04 -11.52
C GLY A 238 16.08 7.76 -10.31
#